data_AF-A0A1G7X8E5-F1
#
_entry.id   AF-A0A1G7X8E5-F1
#
_cell.length_a   1.000
_cell.length_b   1.000
_cell.length_c   1.000
_cell.angle_alpha   90.00
_cell.angle_beta   90.00
_cell.angle_gamma   90.00
#
_symmetry.space_group_name_H-M   'P 1'
#
loop_
_entity.id
_entity.type
_entity.pdbx_description
1 polymer ?
#
loop_
_entity_poly.entity_id
_entity_poly.type
_entity_poly.pdbx_seq_one_letter_code
_entity_poly.pdbx_strand_id
1 'polypeptide(L)'
;MIEVTLALLVSAVVALGAMQASALARKLNFASAQGGALAIARTAGETYAQENYLALQRGAAVTKNGFTLSAGNAEGQTMRPTISNLIQLGYLQSGFSAVSFFSNGQAPGKFRFEVERTPDRCWETGAGEQCDVSGRVYIDKPIQSAGTNEADGPAISAMAEKVGVNAGFSILPDPSRVMYLGGAGSTPNPVAGNPAGVVVARFGYGASGLSQFVRINDNRDPSLRGDLSVAGKGAFGKEVSSSESISASDIEACLRAALYKNGEIVSRATNCLVRAYLDPNTASIGVTDNGGSPSATLDGNSGRVSGALLNAATQAFPGGGCAKENDIANTQSSNAAAGILVCRGGSWRNPALVTSSSGAPCSVEGGIAVNSGNQETLVCQSGVFVPLKNFTRTSIAGSACSPETAISQTSGGSSLICQGGVWVDLVGRMGKFAFQAATMVTVSTTSQGAFVPAPSCLANGVPKIYLVPRSEEQIGYINHFATGSGPWNVYVQDGEGNPVKGIMIAQTYCYYL
;
A
#
# COMPACT_ATOMS: atom_id res chain seq x y z
N MET A 1 -15.59 99.74 48.74
CA MET A 1 -14.68 98.90 49.57
C MET A 1 -15.04 97.42 49.44
N ILE A 2 -16.29 97.01 49.73
CA ILE A 2 -16.72 95.59 49.65
C ILE A 2 -16.60 94.98 48.24
N GLU A 3 -16.98 95.70 47.18
CA GLU A 3 -16.88 95.18 45.79
C GLU A 3 -15.44 94.89 45.36
N VAL A 4 -14.49 95.77 45.71
CA VAL A 4 -13.08 95.61 45.35
C VAL A 4 -12.46 94.43 46.10
N THR A 5 -12.82 94.23 47.38
CA THR A 5 -12.38 93.06 48.16
C THR A 5 -12.97 91.75 47.64
N LEU A 6 -14.22 91.75 47.18
CA LEU A 6 -14.87 90.56 46.61
C LEU A 6 -14.26 90.18 45.25
N ALA A 7 -14.00 91.17 44.40
CA ALA A 7 -13.36 90.96 43.09
C ALA A 7 -11.93 90.41 43.22
N LEU A 8 -11.15 90.88 44.21
CA LEU A 8 -9.82 90.35 44.52
C LEU A 8 -9.87 88.90 45.01
N LEU A 9 -10.84 88.56 45.87
CA LEU A 9 -11.06 87.19 46.35
C LEU A 9 -11.41 86.23 45.21
N VAL A 10 -12.35 86.61 44.34
CA VAL A 10 -12.72 85.79 43.17
C VAL A 10 -11.52 85.62 42.22
N SER A 11 -10.78 86.69 41.95
CA SER A 11 -9.60 86.63 41.08
C SER A 11 -8.49 85.75 41.68
N ALA A 12 -8.28 85.79 43.00
CA ALA A 12 -7.32 84.93 43.67
C ALA A 12 -7.72 83.45 43.62
N VAL A 13 -9.01 83.13 43.80
CA VAL A 13 -9.51 81.74 43.70
C VAL A 13 -9.38 81.20 42.26
N VAL A 14 -9.73 82.01 41.26
CA VAL A 14 -9.58 81.64 39.84
C VAL A 14 -8.10 81.46 39.49
N ALA A 15 -7.23 82.36 39.93
CA ALA A 15 -5.79 82.26 39.71
C ALA A 15 -5.19 81.02 40.38
N LEU A 16 -5.58 80.71 41.62
CA LEU A 16 -5.15 79.50 42.32
C LEU A 16 -5.61 78.23 41.59
N GLY A 17 -6.86 78.20 41.13
CA GLY A 17 -7.40 77.08 40.34
C GLY A 17 -6.66 76.90 39.01
N ALA A 18 -6.39 77.99 38.29
CA ALA A 18 -5.63 77.97 37.03
C ALA A 18 -4.16 77.53 37.24
N MET A 19 -3.52 77.98 38.32
CA MET A 19 -2.16 77.56 38.69
C MET A 19 -2.12 76.07 39.01
N GLN A 20 -3.06 75.56 39.81
CA GLN A 20 -3.16 74.13 40.12
C GLN A 20 -3.41 73.27 38.87
N ALA A 21 -4.34 73.69 38.01
CA ALA A 21 -4.62 73.00 36.75
C ALA A 21 -3.38 72.97 35.83
N SER A 22 -2.66 74.09 35.72
CA SER A 22 -1.43 74.16 34.91
C SER A 22 -0.29 73.30 35.49
N ALA A 23 -0.18 73.21 36.81
CA ALA A 23 0.80 72.37 37.48
C ALA A 23 0.51 70.88 37.26
N LEU A 24 -0.76 70.48 37.38
CA LEU A 24 -1.20 69.11 37.09
C LEU A 24 -0.98 68.76 35.61
N ALA A 25 -1.34 69.65 34.68
CA ALA A 25 -1.12 69.42 33.25
C ALA A 25 0.36 69.24 32.91
N ARG A 26 1.25 70.08 33.47
CA ARG A 26 2.72 69.91 33.31
C ARG A 26 3.18 68.56 33.86
N LYS A 27 2.74 68.18 35.06
CA LYS A 27 3.06 66.88 35.68
C LYS A 27 2.62 65.71 34.79
N LEU A 28 1.38 65.74 34.28
CA LEU A 28 0.86 64.70 33.41
C LEU A 28 1.61 64.65 32.07
N ASN A 29 2.02 65.78 31.50
CA ASN A 29 2.86 65.82 30.30
C ASN A 29 4.24 65.19 30.53
N PHE A 30 4.89 65.45 31.67
CA PHE A 30 6.15 64.78 32.03
C PHE A 30 5.97 63.29 32.26
N ALA A 31 4.91 62.88 32.97
CA ALA A 31 4.58 61.47 33.17
C ALA A 31 4.30 60.76 31.84
N SER A 32 3.53 61.39 30.96
CA SER A 32 3.25 60.91 29.60
C SER A 32 4.53 60.76 28.77
N ALA A 33 5.45 61.72 28.82
CA ALA A 33 6.76 61.60 28.18
C ALA A 33 7.55 60.41 28.73
N GLN A 34 7.52 60.18 30.05
CA GLN A 34 8.16 59.02 30.69
C GLN A 34 7.53 57.70 30.24
N GLY A 35 6.21 57.66 30.06
CA GLY A 35 5.51 56.55 29.42
C GLY A 35 5.99 56.30 27.99
N GLY A 36 6.25 57.36 27.22
CA GLY A 36 6.86 57.28 25.89
C GLY A 36 8.27 56.65 25.91
N ALA A 37 9.12 57.04 26.87
CA ALA A 37 10.43 56.42 27.04
C ALA A 37 10.32 54.94 27.44
N LEU A 38 9.37 54.59 28.31
CA LEU A 38 9.07 53.20 28.68
C LEU A 38 8.57 52.39 27.47
N ALA A 39 7.74 52.99 26.60
CA ALA A 39 7.28 52.36 25.37
C ALA A 39 8.43 52.09 24.38
N ILE A 40 9.37 53.04 24.23
CA ILE A 40 10.58 52.84 23.41
C ILE A 40 11.45 51.71 23.99
N ALA A 41 11.68 51.72 25.31
CA ALA A 41 12.42 50.67 25.99
C ALA A 41 11.75 49.29 25.79
N ARG A 42 10.42 49.23 25.93
CA ARG A 42 9.63 48.02 25.69
C ARG A 42 9.81 47.51 24.26
N THR A 43 9.70 48.39 23.25
CA THR A 43 9.90 48.00 21.85
C THR A 43 11.30 47.45 21.61
N ALA A 44 12.33 48.02 22.24
CA ALA A 44 13.68 47.45 22.18
C ALA A 44 13.77 46.05 22.81
N GLY A 45 13.10 45.83 23.95
CA GLY A 45 12.99 44.52 24.58
C GLY A 45 12.24 43.50 23.72
N GLU A 46 11.20 43.94 23.02
CA GLU A 46 10.44 43.12 22.05
C GLU A 46 11.35 42.66 20.90
N THR A 47 12.02 43.59 20.22
CA THR A 47 12.93 43.25 19.11
C THR A 47 14.09 42.37 19.59
N TYR A 48 14.64 42.65 20.77
CA TYR A 48 15.67 41.82 21.39
C TYR A 48 15.19 40.38 21.61
N ALA A 49 14.00 40.21 22.19
CA ALA A 49 13.41 38.91 22.48
C ALA A 49 13.06 38.12 21.20
N GLN A 50 12.56 38.81 20.17
CA GLN A 50 12.17 38.18 18.91
C GLN A 50 13.36 37.75 18.07
N GLU A 51 14.34 38.62 17.83
CA GLU A 51 15.51 38.29 17.01
C GLU A 51 16.37 37.19 17.65
N ASN A 52 16.41 37.14 18.98
CA ASN A 52 17.26 36.21 19.72
C ASN A 52 16.47 35.09 20.38
N TYR A 53 15.24 34.81 19.92
CA TYR A 53 14.32 33.89 20.57
C TYR A 53 14.97 32.54 20.88
N LEU A 54 15.60 31.90 19.89
CA LEU A 54 16.26 30.60 20.06
C LEU A 54 17.47 30.65 21.01
N ALA A 55 18.21 31.77 21.05
CA ALA A 55 19.34 31.93 21.96
C ALA A 55 18.83 32.09 23.40
N LEU A 56 17.83 32.95 23.60
CA LEU A 56 17.20 33.20 24.89
C LEU A 56 16.48 31.96 25.44
N GLN A 57 15.82 31.20 24.56
CA GLN A 57 15.17 29.94 24.86
C GLN A 57 16.17 28.95 25.50
N ARG A 58 17.35 28.81 24.90
CA ARG A 58 18.45 27.96 25.42
C ARG A 58 19.25 28.60 26.54
N GLY A 59 18.98 29.86 26.90
CA GLY A 59 19.79 30.62 27.85
C GLY A 59 21.23 30.87 27.37
N ALA A 60 21.44 30.94 26.06
CA ALA A 60 22.75 31.16 25.44
C ALA A 60 23.14 32.65 25.43
N ALA A 61 24.38 32.93 25.02
CA ALA A 61 24.87 34.28 24.78
C ALA A 61 24.24 34.88 23.52
N VAL A 62 24.16 36.22 23.46
CA VAL A 62 23.61 36.95 22.32
C VAL A 62 24.68 37.87 21.74
N THR A 63 24.93 37.80 20.44
CA THR A 63 25.93 38.63 19.74
C THR A 63 25.28 39.43 18.64
N LYS A 64 25.45 40.76 18.66
CA LYS A 64 25.02 41.67 17.59
C LYS A 64 25.95 42.88 17.56
N ASN A 65 26.21 43.43 16.38
CA ASN A 65 27.10 44.60 16.18
C ASN A 65 28.50 44.44 16.80
N GLY A 66 29.05 43.21 16.79
CA GLY A 66 30.37 42.92 17.37
C GLY A 66 30.41 42.90 18.90
N PHE A 67 29.30 43.19 19.59
CA PHE A 67 29.17 43.05 21.04
C PHE A 67 28.51 41.72 21.40
N THR A 68 29.09 41.01 22.37
CA THR A 68 28.55 39.74 22.88
C THR A 68 28.09 39.92 24.32
N LEU A 69 26.79 39.77 24.53
CA LEU A 69 26.16 39.74 25.83
C LEU A 69 26.24 38.32 26.39
N SER A 70 26.94 38.16 27.52
CA SER A 70 27.14 36.86 28.17
C SER A 70 25.83 36.22 28.62
N ALA A 71 25.74 34.90 28.46
CA ALA A 71 24.63 34.08 28.93
C ALA A 71 24.38 34.23 30.44
N GLY A 72 23.10 34.24 30.84
CA GLY A 72 22.71 34.10 32.24
C GLY A 72 21.59 35.05 32.67
N ASN A 73 21.30 35.06 33.97
CA ASN A 73 20.17 35.77 34.59
C ASN A 73 20.56 36.88 35.55
N ALA A 74 21.85 37.18 35.72
CA ALA A 74 22.30 38.33 36.46
C ALA A 74 22.11 39.63 35.67
N GLU A 75 22.10 40.76 36.36
CA GLU A 75 22.07 42.07 35.72
C GLU A 75 23.24 42.21 34.73
N GLY A 76 22.93 42.60 33.50
CA GLY A 76 23.91 42.71 32.44
C GLY A 76 24.16 41.41 31.68
N GLN A 77 23.34 40.38 31.85
CA GLN A 77 23.36 39.14 31.07
C GLN A 77 22.11 39.01 30.18
N THR A 78 22.04 37.96 29.35
CA THR A 78 21.00 37.82 28.32
C THR A 78 19.57 37.84 28.85
N MET A 79 19.31 37.31 30.06
CA MET A 79 17.97 37.35 30.63
C MET A 79 17.65 38.63 31.43
N ARG A 80 18.66 39.47 31.71
CA ARG A 80 18.48 40.78 32.37
C ARG A 80 19.38 41.85 31.74
N PRO A 81 19.18 42.19 30.46
CA PRO A 81 20.04 43.14 29.76
C PRO A 81 19.91 44.54 30.36
N THR A 82 21.02 45.28 30.41
CA THR A 82 20.98 46.70 30.77
C THR A 82 20.67 47.57 29.55
N ILE A 83 20.29 48.83 29.79
CA ILE A 83 20.15 49.84 28.74
C ILE A 83 21.44 49.99 27.93
N SER A 84 22.61 49.97 28.59
CA SER A 84 23.90 50.02 27.91
C SER A 84 24.10 48.84 26.97
N ASN A 85 23.71 47.63 27.40
CA ASN A 85 23.81 46.43 26.57
C ASN A 85 22.91 46.55 25.34
N LEU A 86 21.67 47.02 25.51
CA LEU A 86 20.72 47.20 24.40
C LEU A 86 21.17 48.30 23.42
N ILE A 87 21.86 49.34 23.88
CA ILE A 87 22.49 50.34 23.00
C ILE A 87 23.63 49.72 22.21
N GLN A 88 24.53 48.97 22.86
CA GLN A 88 25.67 48.33 22.18
C GLN A 88 25.22 47.26 21.17
N LEU A 89 24.16 46.52 21.47
CA LEU A 89 23.53 45.57 20.55
C LEU A 89 22.70 46.25 19.44
N GLY A 90 22.48 47.57 19.52
CA GLY A 90 21.74 48.36 18.52
C GLY A 90 20.21 48.25 18.61
N TYR A 91 19.65 47.77 19.72
CA TYR A 91 18.21 47.75 19.96
C TYR A 91 17.68 49.08 20.54
N LEU A 92 18.56 49.87 21.17
CA LEU A 92 18.27 51.24 21.62
C LEU A 92 19.22 52.24 20.97
N GLN A 93 18.71 53.46 20.74
CA GLN A 93 19.51 54.56 20.21
C GLN A 93 20.57 55.04 21.22
N SER A 94 21.71 55.50 20.70
CA SER A 94 22.72 56.17 21.51
C SER A 94 22.13 57.37 22.25
N GLY A 95 22.48 57.55 23.53
CA GLY A 95 21.96 58.61 24.37
C GLY A 95 20.64 58.31 25.09
N PHE A 96 20.05 57.12 24.92
CA PHE A 96 18.89 56.73 25.74
C PHE A 96 19.26 56.67 27.23
N SER A 97 18.54 57.40 28.08
CA SER A 97 18.80 57.45 29.52
C SER A 97 18.43 56.13 30.20
N ALA A 98 19.35 55.58 31.00
CA ALA A 98 19.05 54.43 31.86
C ALA A 98 18.17 54.79 33.06
N VAL A 99 18.01 56.09 33.34
CA VAL A 99 17.34 56.64 34.50
C VAL A 99 16.02 57.27 34.06
N SER A 100 14.96 57.00 34.83
CA SER A 100 13.68 57.66 34.69
C SER A 100 13.82 59.16 35.01
N PHE A 101 13.24 60.01 34.17
CA PHE A 101 13.26 61.45 34.40
C PHE A 101 12.05 61.94 35.19
N PHE A 102 11.09 61.06 35.49
CA PHE A 102 9.97 61.35 36.38
C PHE A 102 10.25 60.78 37.77
N SER A 103 10.59 61.64 38.73
CA SER A 103 10.82 61.22 40.11
C SER A 103 10.01 62.02 41.15
N ASN A 104 9.26 63.04 40.72
CA ASN A 104 8.38 63.86 41.57
C ASN A 104 9.01 64.34 42.90
N GLY A 105 10.31 64.67 42.87
CA GLY A 105 11.08 65.10 44.05
C GLY A 105 11.81 63.98 44.81
N GLN A 106 11.72 62.73 44.34
CA GLN A 106 12.43 61.58 44.87
C GLN A 106 13.65 61.20 44.02
N ALA A 107 14.43 60.23 44.49
CA ALA A 107 15.51 59.65 43.69
C ALA A 107 14.91 58.93 42.46
N PRO A 108 15.38 59.25 41.24
CA PRO A 108 14.82 58.64 40.04
C PRO A 108 15.14 57.14 39.98
N GLY A 109 14.16 56.34 39.54
CA GLY A 109 14.36 54.92 39.27
C GLY A 109 15.16 54.69 37.98
N LYS A 110 15.61 53.45 37.78
CA LYS A 110 16.24 52.98 36.54
C LYS A 110 15.32 52.04 35.79
N PHE A 111 15.45 52.03 34.47
CA PHE A 111 14.80 51.02 33.65
C PHE A 111 15.52 49.67 33.81
N ARG A 112 14.74 48.63 34.13
CA ARG A 112 15.22 47.26 34.30
C ARG A 112 14.50 46.35 33.33
N PHE A 113 15.25 45.55 32.59
CA PHE A 113 14.70 44.51 31.72
C PHE A 113 14.82 43.16 32.40
N GLU A 114 13.78 42.37 32.22
CA GLU A 114 13.73 40.98 32.65
C GLU A 114 13.06 40.17 31.55
N VAL A 115 13.82 39.22 31.01
CA VAL A 115 13.32 38.20 30.09
C VAL A 115 12.96 36.98 30.93
N GLU A 116 11.85 36.36 30.59
CA GLU A 116 11.26 35.23 31.28
C GLU A 116 11.11 34.07 30.29
N ARG A 117 11.27 32.85 30.81
CA ARG A 117 11.00 31.62 30.08
C ARG A 117 9.81 30.94 30.72
N THR A 118 8.76 30.74 29.96
CA THR A 118 7.49 30.18 30.43
C THR A 118 7.21 28.85 29.72
N PRO A 119 6.75 27.79 30.42
CA PRO A 119 6.52 27.70 31.86
C PRO A 119 7.82 27.61 32.68
N ASP A 120 7.73 27.85 33.98
CA ASP A 120 8.89 27.70 34.88
C ASP A 120 9.56 26.34 34.70
N ARG A 121 10.90 26.35 34.70
CA ARG A 121 11.78 25.18 34.53
C ARG A 121 11.70 24.49 33.15
N CYS A 122 11.02 25.09 32.17
CA CYS A 122 11.02 24.60 30.78
C CYS A 122 12.44 24.41 30.20
N TRP A 123 13.45 25.11 30.73
CA TRP A 123 14.85 25.02 30.31
C TRP A 123 15.57 23.75 30.77
N GLU A 124 14.99 23.00 31.71
CA GLU A 124 15.54 21.74 32.19
C GLU A 124 15.30 20.58 31.21
N THR A 125 14.35 20.74 30.27
CA THR A 125 13.97 19.70 29.30
C THR A 125 14.35 20.14 27.88
N GLY A 126 14.98 19.26 27.10
CA GLY A 126 15.28 19.50 25.68
C GLY A 126 16.08 20.78 25.43
N ALA A 127 17.04 21.13 26.31
CA ALA A 127 17.82 22.37 26.24
C ALA A 127 16.96 23.67 26.18
N GLY A 128 15.71 23.62 26.68
CA GLY A 128 14.79 24.74 26.69
C GLY A 128 13.94 24.90 25.44
N GLU A 129 13.97 23.97 24.48
CA GLU A 129 13.14 24.02 23.25
C GLU A 129 11.63 24.16 23.49
N GLN A 130 11.17 23.88 24.71
CA GLN A 130 9.77 24.03 25.10
C GLN A 130 9.45 25.38 25.77
N CYS A 131 10.45 26.23 26.04
CA CYS A 131 10.25 27.53 26.68
C CYS A 131 9.70 28.55 25.68
N ASP A 132 8.63 29.25 26.05
CA ASP A 132 8.27 30.51 25.44
C ASP A 132 9.05 31.66 26.07
N VAL A 133 9.56 32.57 25.23
CA VAL A 133 10.35 33.72 25.66
C VAL A 133 9.46 34.97 25.65
N SER A 134 9.26 35.53 26.83
CA SER A 134 8.57 36.79 27.06
C SER A 134 9.42 37.68 27.97
N GLY A 135 8.95 38.88 28.30
CA GLY A 135 9.64 39.68 29.28
C GLY A 135 8.92 40.97 29.65
N ARG A 136 9.61 41.78 30.43
CA ARG A 136 9.13 43.06 30.94
C ARG A 136 10.25 44.06 31.08
N VAL A 137 9.90 45.33 30.92
CA VAL A 137 10.71 46.46 31.34
C VAL A 137 9.96 47.23 32.41
N TYR A 138 10.63 47.61 33.50
CA TYR A 138 10.02 48.32 34.61
C TYR A 138 10.92 49.41 35.17
N ILE A 139 10.34 50.34 35.91
CA ILE A 139 11.08 51.37 36.66
C ILE A 139 11.31 50.81 38.08
N ASP A 140 12.57 50.71 38.52
CA ASP A 140 12.93 50.05 39.79
C ASP A 140 12.66 50.88 41.07
N LYS A 141 11.99 52.02 40.92
CA LYS A 141 11.47 52.84 42.01
C LYS A 141 9.99 53.15 41.75
N PRO A 142 9.16 53.16 42.81
CA PRO A 142 7.74 53.49 42.66
C PRO A 142 7.54 54.95 42.24
N ILE A 143 6.52 55.18 41.43
CA ILE A 143 6.05 56.51 41.07
C ILE A 143 5.12 57.03 42.17
N GLN A 144 5.61 57.99 42.95
CA GLN A 144 4.93 58.50 44.14
C GLN A 144 4.54 59.97 44.02
N SER A 145 3.50 60.35 44.76
CA SER A 145 3.06 61.74 44.86
C SER A 145 4.06 62.55 45.67
N ALA A 146 4.37 63.78 45.21
CA ALA A 146 5.41 64.62 45.80
C ALA A 146 5.22 64.80 47.31
N GLY A 147 6.29 64.54 48.08
CA GLY A 147 6.28 64.66 49.54
C GLY A 147 5.53 63.56 50.29
N THR A 148 5.04 62.52 49.60
CA THR A 148 4.35 61.37 50.19
C THR A 148 5.00 60.05 49.76
N ASN A 149 4.63 58.95 50.43
CA ASN A 149 4.98 57.59 50.02
C ASN A 149 3.82 56.89 49.25
N GLU A 150 2.82 57.67 48.82
CA GLU A 150 1.63 57.15 48.15
C GLU A 150 1.85 57.07 46.64
N ALA A 151 1.28 56.04 46.00
CA ALA A 151 1.35 55.87 44.56
C ALA A 151 0.64 57.02 43.83
N ASP A 152 1.30 57.58 42.82
CA ASP A 152 0.77 58.71 42.04
C ASP A 152 -0.13 58.23 40.91
N GLY A 153 -1.38 57.89 41.25
CA GLY A 153 -2.36 57.34 40.31
C GLY A 153 -2.45 58.10 38.97
N PRO A 154 -2.63 59.44 38.97
CA PRO A 154 -2.70 60.20 37.72
C PRO A 154 -1.43 60.11 36.86
N ALA A 155 -0.24 60.17 37.46
CA ALA A 155 1.01 60.04 36.73
C ALA A 155 1.20 58.62 36.17
N ILE A 156 0.89 57.60 36.98
CA ILE A 156 0.93 56.18 36.56
C ILE A 156 -0.01 55.94 35.38
N SER A 157 -1.25 56.45 35.44
CA SER A 157 -2.21 56.33 34.35
C SER A 157 -1.72 57.00 33.07
N ALA A 158 -1.14 58.21 33.15
CA ALA A 158 -0.58 58.90 31.99
C ALA A 158 0.61 58.15 31.38
N MET A 159 1.45 57.51 32.21
CA MET A 159 2.53 56.62 31.72
C MET A 159 1.96 55.39 31.02
N ALA A 160 0.99 54.73 31.66
CA ALA A 160 0.40 53.49 31.18
C ALA A 160 -0.37 53.69 29.86
N GLU A 161 -1.10 54.79 29.71
CA GLU A 161 -1.81 55.15 28.49
C GLU A 161 -0.85 55.28 27.29
N LYS A 162 0.35 55.83 27.50
CA LYS A 162 1.36 55.94 26.43
C LYS A 162 1.99 54.60 26.04
N VAL A 163 2.06 53.64 26.95
CA VAL A 163 2.53 52.28 26.64
C VAL A 163 1.42 51.43 26.00
N GLY A 164 0.16 51.72 26.31
CA GLY A 164 -1.03 51.03 25.81
C GLY A 164 -1.36 49.74 26.57
N VAL A 165 -2.00 48.78 25.91
CA VAL A 165 -2.53 47.53 26.52
C VAL A 165 -1.49 46.63 27.18
N ASN A 166 -0.20 46.93 27.01
CA ASN A 166 0.90 46.17 27.61
C ASN A 166 1.51 46.85 28.83
N ALA A 167 0.96 47.99 29.22
CA ALA A 167 1.28 48.61 30.49
C ALA A 167 0.68 47.79 31.63
N GLY A 168 1.39 47.77 32.75
CA GLY A 168 0.87 47.33 34.02
C GLY A 168 1.42 48.18 35.16
N PHE A 169 0.74 48.14 36.30
CA PHE A 169 1.16 48.87 37.48
C PHE A 169 0.80 48.14 38.78
N SER A 170 1.58 48.39 39.84
CA SER A 170 1.24 47.97 41.21
C SER A 170 0.50 49.08 41.93
N ILE A 171 -0.65 48.78 42.53
CA ILE A 171 -1.45 49.74 43.31
C ILE A 171 -2.04 49.02 44.52
N LEU A 172 -2.48 49.78 45.53
CA LEU A 172 -3.24 49.24 46.65
C LEU A 172 -4.63 48.72 46.19
N PRO A 173 -5.20 47.70 46.85
CA PRO A 173 -4.75 47.07 48.09
C PRO A 173 -3.71 45.94 47.94
N ASP A 174 -3.39 45.48 46.72
CA ASP A 174 -2.43 44.40 46.48
C ASP A 174 -1.18 44.88 45.72
N PRO A 175 -0.21 45.51 46.41
CA PRO A 175 1.01 45.99 45.76
C PRO A 175 2.01 44.85 45.48
N SER A 176 1.70 43.60 45.88
CA SER A 176 2.52 42.42 45.58
C SER A 176 2.44 41.99 44.12
N ARG A 177 1.47 42.53 43.37
CA ARG A 177 1.25 42.22 41.96
C ARG A 177 1.25 43.47 41.10
N VAL A 178 1.64 43.29 39.85
CA VAL A 178 1.48 44.25 38.75
C VAL A 178 0.29 43.81 37.94
N MET A 179 -0.74 44.65 37.86
CA MET A 179 -1.93 44.39 37.06
C MET A 179 -1.74 44.97 35.66
N TYR A 180 -1.96 44.17 34.61
CA TYR A 180 -1.88 44.66 33.23
C TYR A 180 -3.23 45.20 32.75
N LEU A 181 -3.17 46.23 31.91
CA LEU A 181 -4.36 46.77 31.25
C LEU A 181 -4.98 45.75 30.28
N GLY A 182 -6.25 45.96 29.94
CA GLY A 182 -6.95 45.15 28.92
C GLY A 182 -7.26 43.70 29.33
N GLY A 183 -7.36 43.42 30.64
CA GLY A 183 -7.72 42.09 31.15
C GLY A 183 -6.60 41.05 31.04
N ALA A 184 -5.36 41.49 30.80
CA ALA A 184 -4.29 40.60 30.40
C ALA A 184 -3.50 39.96 31.57
N GLY A 185 -4.19 39.78 32.71
CA GLY A 185 -3.66 39.14 33.91
C GLY A 185 -2.81 40.04 34.80
N SER A 186 -2.06 39.40 35.70
CA SER A 186 -1.12 40.07 36.62
C SER A 186 0.10 39.21 36.91
N THR A 187 1.24 39.84 37.16
CA THR A 187 2.52 39.19 37.52
C THR A 187 2.99 39.64 38.91
N PRO A 188 3.90 38.91 39.56
CA PRO A 188 4.54 39.38 40.80
C PRO A 188 5.26 40.71 40.59
N ASN A 189 5.20 41.59 41.58
CA ASN A 189 5.90 42.87 41.55
C ASN A 189 7.43 42.64 41.51
N PRO A 190 8.15 43.13 40.48
CA PRO A 190 9.57 42.87 40.32
C PRO A 190 10.46 43.72 41.24
N VAL A 191 9.90 44.69 41.97
CA VAL A 191 10.66 45.60 42.84
C VAL A 191 10.65 45.06 44.28
N ALA A 192 11.85 44.92 44.85
CA ALA A 192 12.03 44.44 46.23
C ALA A 192 11.20 45.26 47.24
N GLY A 193 10.56 44.57 48.18
CA GLY A 193 9.64 45.18 49.14
C GLY A 193 8.23 45.43 48.59
N ASN A 194 7.95 45.07 47.33
CA ASN A 194 6.64 45.12 46.68
C ASN A 194 5.91 46.47 46.88
N PRO A 195 6.53 47.62 46.54
CA PRO A 195 5.90 48.92 46.74
C PRO A 195 4.73 49.14 45.76
N ALA A 196 3.74 49.91 46.19
CA ALA A 196 2.75 50.48 45.29
C ALA A 196 3.39 51.58 44.43
N GLY A 197 2.96 51.67 43.17
CA GLY A 197 3.40 52.69 42.20
C GLY A 197 4.46 52.22 41.20
N VAL A 198 4.76 50.92 41.14
CA VAL A 198 5.68 50.38 40.12
C VAL A 198 4.98 50.37 38.77
N VAL A 199 5.63 50.89 37.73
CA VAL A 199 5.11 50.88 36.35
C VAL A 199 5.95 49.92 35.51
N VAL A 200 5.26 49.06 34.76
CA VAL A 200 5.82 47.97 33.97
C VAL A 200 5.26 47.99 32.56
N ALA A 201 6.06 47.59 31.58
CA ALA A 201 5.62 47.30 30.22
C ALA A 201 6.10 45.91 29.82
N ARG A 202 5.18 45.02 29.45
CA ARG A 202 5.53 43.66 29.00
C ARG A 202 5.85 43.61 27.50
N PHE A 203 6.67 42.65 27.09
CA PHE A 203 7.04 42.39 25.70
C PHE A 203 7.16 40.88 25.44
N GLY A 204 7.23 40.50 24.17
CA GLY A 204 7.32 39.12 23.69
C GLY A 204 5.97 38.50 23.33
N TYR A 205 5.99 37.19 23.08
CA TYR A 205 4.86 36.46 22.51
C TYR A 205 3.61 36.39 23.40
N GLY A 206 3.77 36.51 24.73
CA GLY A 206 2.66 36.65 25.68
C GLY A 206 1.99 38.05 25.71
N ALA A 207 2.52 39.03 24.96
CA ALA A 207 2.10 40.42 24.98
C ALA A 207 1.51 40.93 23.63
N SER A 208 1.43 40.11 22.58
CA SER A 208 1.04 40.56 21.23
C SER A 208 0.08 39.63 20.47
N GLY A 209 -0.56 40.16 19.43
CA GLY A 209 -1.38 39.41 18.47
C GLY A 209 -0.58 38.46 17.56
N LEU A 210 0.73 38.32 17.75
CA LEU A 210 1.59 37.39 17.01
C LEU A 210 1.46 35.94 17.50
N SER A 211 0.75 35.71 18.62
CA SER A 211 0.41 34.37 19.11
C SER A 211 -0.41 33.55 18.09
N GLN A 212 -1.04 34.19 17.11
CA GLN A 212 -1.82 33.54 16.05
C GLN A 212 -0.99 32.81 14.98
N PHE A 213 0.32 33.04 14.92
CA PHE A 213 1.18 32.43 13.90
C PHE A 213 1.83 31.14 14.41
N VAL A 214 1.93 30.13 13.54
CA VAL A 214 2.67 28.88 13.79
C VAL A 214 4.16 29.12 13.54
N ARG A 215 5.01 28.67 14.46
CA ARG A 215 6.47 28.92 14.47
C ARG A 215 7.29 27.64 14.19
N ILE A 216 8.59 27.81 13.94
CA ILE A 216 9.53 26.67 13.96
C ILE A 216 9.62 26.16 15.41
N ASN A 217 9.53 24.84 15.59
CA ASN A 217 9.46 24.18 16.90
C ASN A 217 8.30 24.66 17.77
N ASP A 218 7.19 25.06 17.15
CA ASP A 218 5.96 25.35 17.89
C ASP A 218 5.43 24.06 18.55
N ASN A 219 5.33 24.08 19.87
CA ASN A 219 4.85 22.96 20.69
C ASN A 219 3.37 23.09 21.07
N ARG A 220 2.73 24.18 20.65
CA ARG A 220 1.29 24.38 20.84
C ARG A 220 0.52 23.45 19.90
N ASP A 221 -0.76 23.27 20.17
CA ASP A 221 -1.70 22.65 19.25
C ASP A 221 -2.40 23.75 18.42
N PRO A 222 -1.87 24.12 17.22
CA PRO A 222 -2.45 25.17 16.42
C PRO A 222 -3.76 24.70 15.76
N SER A 223 -4.86 25.37 16.10
CA SER A 223 -6.15 25.16 15.45
C SER A 223 -6.23 25.92 14.12
N LEU A 224 -5.74 25.32 13.03
CA LEU A 224 -5.91 25.83 11.67
C LEU A 224 -7.34 25.54 11.16
N ARG A 225 -8.15 26.58 10.93
CA ARG A 225 -9.58 26.46 10.55
C ARG A 225 -9.84 26.56 9.04
N GLY A 226 -8.81 26.84 8.25
CA GLY A 226 -8.87 26.86 6.79
C GLY A 226 -7.89 25.87 6.17
N ASP A 227 -7.78 25.90 4.85
CA ASP A 227 -6.88 25.02 4.11
C ASP A 227 -5.41 25.33 4.44
N LEU A 228 -4.61 24.26 4.61
CA LEU A 228 -3.17 24.33 4.77
C LEU A 228 -2.50 23.83 3.48
N SER A 229 -1.84 24.73 2.75
CA SER A 229 -1.01 24.36 1.60
C SER A 229 0.47 24.39 1.96
N VAL A 230 1.19 23.32 1.63
CA VAL A 230 2.64 23.18 1.85
C VAL A 230 3.29 22.94 0.50
N ALA A 231 4.11 23.88 0.02
CA ALA A 231 4.79 23.77 -1.27
C ALA A 231 5.87 22.67 -1.31
N GLY A 232 6.38 22.27 -0.15
CA GLY A 232 7.43 21.27 0.02
C GLY A 232 6.90 19.96 0.60
N LYS A 233 7.81 19.21 1.24
CA LYS A 233 7.49 17.97 1.95
C LYS A 233 7.00 18.28 3.36
N GLY A 234 5.88 17.66 3.76
CA GLY A 234 5.45 17.59 5.16
C GLY A 234 5.93 16.29 5.81
N ALA A 235 6.38 16.36 7.05
CA ALA A 235 6.67 15.19 7.89
C ALA A 235 5.77 15.23 9.14
N PHE A 236 4.99 14.18 9.34
CA PHE A 236 4.09 14.06 10.49
C PHE A 236 4.67 13.01 11.45
N GLY A 237 4.83 13.37 12.73
CA GLY A 237 5.61 12.56 13.68
C GLY A 237 4.90 11.30 14.21
N LYS A 238 3.58 11.20 14.06
CA LYS A 238 2.78 10.04 14.54
C LYS A 238 1.72 9.63 13.52
N GLU A 239 0.57 10.29 13.57
CA GLU A 239 -0.64 9.91 12.83
C GLU A 239 -1.10 11.06 11.95
N VAL A 240 -1.70 10.71 10.82
CA VAL A 240 -2.44 11.64 9.95
C VAL A 240 -3.89 11.15 9.92
N SER A 241 -4.75 11.84 10.66
CA SER A 241 -6.20 11.56 10.68
C SER A 241 -6.93 12.54 9.76
N SER A 242 -7.78 12.03 8.86
CA SER A 242 -8.68 12.83 8.03
C SER A 242 -10.12 12.40 8.27
N SER A 243 -11.04 13.35 8.39
CA SER A 243 -12.50 13.06 8.43
C SER A 243 -13.06 12.72 7.04
N GLU A 244 -12.27 12.95 5.99
CA GLU A 244 -12.62 12.73 4.60
C GLU A 244 -11.62 11.77 3.95
N SER A 245 -10.87 12.21 2.93
CA SER A 245 -9.91 11.36 2.21
C SER A 245 -8.48 11.86 2.40
N ILE A 246 -7.52 10.97 2.20
CA ILE A 246 -6.09 11.30 2.08
C ILE A 246 -5.67 10.88 0.67
N SER A 247 -5.11 11.80 -0.10
CA SER A 247 -4.84 11.52 -1.51
C SER A 247 -3.70 12.32 -2.09
N ALA A 248 -3.06 11.74 -3.12
CA ALA A 248 -2.12 12.43 -3.99
C ALA A 248 -2.77 12.69 -5.36
N SER A 249 -2.61 13.91 -5.88
CA SER A 249 -3.11 14.31 -7.20
C SER A 249 -2.01 14.99 -8.01
N ASP A 250 -1.80 14.49 -9.23
CA ASP A 250 -1.05 15.21 -10.28
C ASP A 250 -2.01 15.78 -11.36
N ILE A 251 -3.31 15.43 -11.29
CA ILE A 251 -4.34 15.72 -12.29
C ILE A 251 -5.67 15.95 -11.55
N GLU A 252 -6.24 17.15 -11.68
CA GLU A 252 -7.48 17.59 -10.99
C GLU A 252 -8.67 16.62 -11.12
N ALA A 253 -8.73 15.80 -12.18
CA ALA A 253 -9.86 14.91 -12.44
C ALA A 253 -9.77 13.54 -11.74
N CYS A 254 -8.59 13.06 -11.33
CA CYS A 254 -8.49 11.79 -10.60
C CYS A 254 -7.26 11.67 -9.71
N LEU A 255 -7.52 11.29 -8.46
CA LEU A 255 -6.50 11.01 -7.45
C LEU A 255 -5.74 9.73 -7.83
N ARG A 256 -4.40 9.82 -7.95
CA ARG A 256 -3.52 8.71 -8.36
C ARG A 256 -3.38 7.67 -7.26
N ALA A 257 -3.34 8.12 -6.02
CA ALA A 257 -3.39 7.29 -4.83
C ALA A 257 -4.36 7.94 -3.86
N ALA A 258 -5.30 7.18 -3.32
CA ALA A 258 -6.28 7.68 -2.38
C ALA A 258 -6.63 6.62 -1.34
N LEU A 259 -6.75 7.09 -0.09
CA LEU A 259 -7.50 6.46 0.97
C LEU A 259 -8.80 7.26 1.13
N TYR A 260 -9.92 6.65 0.81
CA TYR A 260 -11.24 7.27 0.93
C TYR A 260 -11.84 7.09 2.32
N LYS A 261 -12.81 7.94 2.63
CA LYS A 261 -13.59 7.90 3.88
C LYS A 261 -14.28 6.56 4.15
N ASN A 262 -14.66 5.83 3.10
CA ASN A 262 -15.28 4.50 3.22
C ASN A 262 -14.26 3.40 3.59
N GLY A 263 -12.96 3.73 3.69
CA GLY A 263 -11.88 2.77 3.94
C GLY A 263 -11.27 2.16 2.68
N GLU A 264 -11.77 2.53 1.50
CA GLU A 264 -11.23 2.06 0.22
C GLU A 264 -9.86 2.68 -0.04
N ILE A 265 -8.89 1.83 -0.42
CA ILE A 265 -7.55 2.25 -0.83
C ILE A 265 -7.43 1.95 -2.30
N VAL A 266 -7.08 2.93 -3.13
CA VAL A 266 -6.88 2.72 -4.57
C VAL A 266 -5.59 3.35 -5.07
N SER A 267 -5.02 2.71 -6.08
CA SER A 267 -4.05 3.31 -6.99
C SER A 267 -4.64 3.36 -8.40
N ARG A 268 -4.33 4.42 -9.13
CA ARG A 268 -4.81 4.65 -10.50
C ARG A 268 -3.67 4.97 -11.45
N ALA A 269 -3.85 4.58 -12.70
CA ALA A 269 -3.02 5.03 -13.81
C ALA A 269 -3.34 6.48 -14.21
N THR A 270 -2.52 7.05 -15.09
CA THR A 270 -2.67 8.43 -15.60
C THR A 270 -3.99 8.67 -16.34
N ASN A 271 -4.60 7.61 -16.87
CA ASN A 271 -5.92 7.62 -17.51
C ASN A 271 -7.08 7.33 -16.54
N CYS A 272 -6.83 7.45 -15.23
CA CYS A 272 -7.81 7.26 -14.16
C CYS A 272 -8.39 5.85 -14.00
N LEU A 273 -7.83 4.85 -14.69
CA LEU A 273 -8.19 3.45 -14.44
C LEU A 273 -7.59 2.99 -13.10
N VAL A 274 -8.41 2.38 -12.26
CA VAL A 274 -7.96 1.66 -11.04
C VAL A 274 -6.98 0.59 -11.47
N ARG A 275 -5.84 0.47 -10.76
CA ARG A 275 -4.78 -0.51 -10.99
C ARG A 275 -4.59 -1.49 -9.84
N ALA A 276 -4.77 -1.00 -8.62
CA ALA A 276 -4.84 -1.82 -7.44
C ALA A 276 -5.83 -1.22 -6.47
N TYR A 277 -6.53 -2.06 -5.72
CA TYR A 277 -7.50 -1.61 -4.74
C TYR A 277 -7.59 -2.54 -3.53
N LEU A 278 -7.98 -1.97 -2.40
CA LEU A 278 -8.56 -2.65 -1.26
C LEU A 278 -9.97 -2.08 -1.10
N ASP A 279 -10.98 -2.90 -1.33
CA ASP A 279 -12.39 -2.51 -1.24
C ASP A 279 -13.02 -3.11 0.01
N PRO A 280 -13.35 -2.29 1.03
CA PRO A 280 -13.97 -2.76 2.26
C PRO A 280 -15.42 -3.20 2.07
N ASN A 281 -16.12 -2.72 1.03
CA ASN A 281 -17.53 -3.07 0.82
C ASN A 281 -17.70 -4.50 0.32
N THR A 282 -16.78 -4.94 -0.53
CA THR A 282 -16.74 -6.31 -1.07
C THR A 282 -15.76 -7.21 -0.34
N ALA A 283 -15.04 -6.69 0.65
CA ALA A 283 -13.93 -7.36 1.34
C ALA A 283 -12.88 -7.91 0.36
N SER A 284 -12.58 -7.17 -0.72
CA SER A 284 -11.71 -7.66 -1.78
C SER A 284 -10.43 -6.85 -1.92
N ILE A 285 -9.36 -7.54 -2.30
CA ILE A 285 -8.07 -6.95 -2.66
C ILE A 285 -7.79 -7.36 -4.10
N GLY A 286 -7.54 -6.40 -4.98
CA GLY A 286 -7.38 -6.72 -6.39
C GLY A 286 -6.38 -5.85 -7.12
N VAL A 287 -5.91 -6.38 -8.23
CA VAL A 287 -5.19 -5.67 -9.27
C VAL A 287 -5.92 -5.83 -10.60
N THR A 288 -5.80 -4.85 -11.48
CA THR A 288 -6.52 -4.82 -12.76
C THR A 288 -5.56 -4.81 -13.95
N ASP A 289 -6.09 -5.17 -15.12
CA ASP A 289 -5.40 -5.07 -16.40
C ASP A 289 -5.40 -3.63 -16.96
N ASN A 290 -4.91 -3.47 -18.20
CA ASN A 290 -4.89 -2.18 -18.90
C ASN A 290 -6.26 -1.62 -19.28
N GLY A 291 -7.31 -2.45 -19.25
CA GLY A 291 -8.70 -2.05 -19.43
C GLY A 291 -9.41 -1.72 -18.11
N GLY A 292 -8.75 -1.92 -16.96
CA GLY A 292 -9.36 -1.72 -15.64
C GLY A 292 -10.18 -2.92 -15.15
N SER A 293 -10.12 -4.06 -15.83
CA SER A 293 -10.79 -5.29 -15.38
C SER A 293 -9.90 -6.03 -14.37
N PRO A 294 -10.45 -6.63 -13.30
CA PRO A 294 -9.66 -7.39 -12.32
C PRO A 294 -8.88 -8.54 -13.00
N SER A 295 -7.56 -8.52 -12.87
CA SER A 295 -6.66 -9.55 -13.39
C SER A 295 -6.25 -10.57 -12.32
N ALA A 296 -6.24 -10.15 -11.06
CA ALA A 296 -6.16 -11.01 -9.89
C ALA A 296 -6.90 -10.39 -8.69
N THR A 297 -7.58 -11.22 -7.92
CA THR A 297 -8.38 -10.81 -6.75
C THR A 297 -8.30 -11.84 -5.63
N LEU A 298 -8.23 -11.32 -4.40
CA LEU A 298 -8.53 -12.04 -3.17
C LEU A 298 -9.92 -11.61 -2.71
N ASP A 299 -10.83 -12.56 -2.61
CA ASP A 299 -12.18 -12.34 -2.06
C ASP A 299 -12.19 -12.77 -0.59
N GLY A 300 -12.33 -11.81 0.32
CA GLY A 300 -12.37 -12.03 1.76
C GLY A 300 -13.61 -12.78 2.24
N ASN A 301 -14.71 -12.81 1.47
CA ASN A 301 -15.93 -13.53 1.86
C ASN A 301 -15.79 -15.03 1.59
N SER A 302 -15.21 -15.40 0.45
CA SER A 302 -15.04 -16.80 0.05
C SER A 302 -13.66 -17.37 0.35
N GLY A 303 -12.69 -16.53 0.70
CA GLY A 303 -11.28 -16.89 0.83
C GLY A 303 -10.63 -17.29 -0.51
N ARG A 304 -11.30 -17.03 -1.65
CA ARG A 304 -10.82 -17.44 -2.96
C ARG A 304 -9.81 -16.46 -3.50
N VAL A 305 -8.79 -17.02 -4.14
CA VAL A 305 -7.86 -16.30 -5.00
C VAL A 305 -8.22 -16.62 -6.45
N SER A 306 -8.60 -15.62 -7.22
CA SER A 306 -8.85 -15.75 -8.66
C SER A 306 -7.85 -14.92 -9.45
N GLY A 307 -7.37 -15.44 -10.57
CA GLY A 307 -6.51 -14.71 -11.48
C GLY A 307 -6.45 -15.38 -12.85
N ALA A 308 -6.15 -14.60 -13.89
CA ALA A 308 -6.10 -15.11 -15.27
C ALA A 308 -4.93 -16.07 -15.51
N LEU A 309 -3.81 -15.89 -14.79
CA LEU A 309 -2.60 -16.69 -14.91
C LEU A 309 -2.05 -16.98 -13.51
N LEU A 310 -1.61 -18.22 -13.29
CA LEU A 310 -0.84 -18.62 -12.10
C LEU A 310 0.59 -18.94 -12.52
N ASN A 311 1.56 -18.23 -11.94
CA ASN A 311 2.97 -18.55 -12.10
C ASN A 311 3.61 -18.71 -10.71
N ALA A 312 3.79 -19.97 -10.28
CA ALA A 312 4.45 -20.27 -9.02
C ALA A 312 5.97 -20.01 -9.15
N ALA A 313 6.49 -19.09 -8.34
CA ALA A 313 7.93 -18.76 -8.34
C ALA A 313 8.81 -19.94 -7.90
N THR A 314 8.29 -20.81 -7.03
CA THR A 314 8.99 -22.01 -6.57
C THR A 314 9.13 -23.00 -7.72
N GLN A 315 10.36 -23.43 -8.00
CA GLN A 315 10.64 -24.53 -8.92
C GLN A 315 11.05 -25.78 -8.16
N ALA A 316 10.45 -26.91 -8.50
CA ALA A 316 10.73 -28.20 -7.88
C ALA A 316 10.77 -29.32 -8.92
N PHE A 317 11.18 -30.52 -8.52
CA PHE A 317 11.10 -31.72 -9.33
C PHE A 317 10.25 -32.78 -8.61
N PRO A 318 9.51 -33.64 -9.34
CA PRO A 318 8.72 -34.70 -8.74
C PRO A 318 9.56 -35.60 -7.81
N GLY A 319 9.05 -35.89 -6.61
CA GLY A 319 9.74 -36.63 -5.56
C GLY A 319 10.72 -35.83 -4.70
N GLY A 320 11.06 -34.59 -5.07
CA GLY A 320 11.87 -33.71 -4.22
C GLY A 320 11.17 -33.37 -2.91
N GLY A 321 11.93 -33.06 -1.85
CA GLY A 321 11.37 -32.70 -0.55
C GLY A 321 10.62 -31.35 -0.56
N CYS A 322 9.55 -31.24 0.23
CA CYS A 322 8.79 -30.00 0.42
C CYS A 322 8.40 -29.82 1.89
N ALA A 323 8.34 -28.57 2.36
CA ALA A 323 8.20 -28.26 3.78
C ALA A 323 6.75 -28.04 4.25
N LYS A 324 5.87 -27.55 3.37
CA LYS A 324 4.49 -27.19 3.72
C LYS A 324 3.51 -27.91 2.82
N GLU A 325 2.64 -28.70 3.46
CA GLU A 325 1.58 -29.44 2.79
C GLU A 325 0.66 -28.49 1.99
N ASN A 326 0.31 -28.88 0.75
CA ASN A 326 -0.49 -28.13 -0.21
C ASN A 326 0.18 -26.92 -0.89
N ASP A 327 1.47 -26.64 -0.65
CA ASP A 327 2.18 -25.65 -1.46
C ASP A 327 2.17 -26.05 -2.94
N ILE A 328 2.15 -25.04 -3.83
CA ILE A 328 2.17 -25.20 -5.28
C ILE A 328 3.51 -24.72 -5.84
N ALA A 329 4.12 -25.50 -6.71
CA ALA A 329 5.37 -25.17 -7.41
C ALA A 329 5.25 -25.43 -8.91
N ASN A 330 6.10 -24.81 -9.70
CA ASN A 330 6.34 -25.19 -11.08
C ASN A 330 7.42 -26.29 -11.13
N THR A 331 7.38 -27.15 -12.13
CA THR A 331 8.51 -28.05 -12.43
C THR A 331 9.74 -27.23 -12.84
N GLN A 332 10.93 -27.63 -12.37
CA GLN A 332 12.20 -27.04 -12.81
C GLN A 332 12.35 -27.11 -14.34
N SER A 333 12.95 -26.07 -14.93
CA SER A 333 13.11 -25.93 -16.38
C SER A 333 13.98 -27.00 -17.04
N SER A 334 14.80 -27.70 -16.26
CA SER A 334 15.62 -28.83 -16.72
C SER A 334 14.82 -30.14 -16.88
N ASN A 335 13.58 -30.21 -16.40
CA ASN A 335 12.69 -31.35 -16.64
C ASN A 335 11.94 -31.16 -17.97
N ALA A 336 11.98 -32.18 -18.83
CA ALA A 336 11.31 -32.15 -20.13
C ALA A 336 9.77 -32.11 -20.04
N ALA A 337 9.19 -32.38 -18.86
CA ALA A 337 7.76 -32.26 -18.59
C ALA A 337 7.50 -30.99 -17.76
N ALA A 338 7.02 -29.94 -18.42
CA ALA A 338 6.56 -28.72 -17.75
C ALA A 338 5.20 -28.95 -17.10
N GLY A 339 5.03 -28.60 -15.82
CA GLY A 339 3.78 -28.76 -15.10
C GLY A 339 3.75 -28.10 -13.73
N ILE A 340 2.58 -28.19 -13.09
CA ILE A 340 2.37 -27.79 -11.70
C ILE A 340 2.72 -28.97 -10.79
N LEU A 341 3.24 -28.71 -9.61
CA LEU A 341 3.51 -29.67 -8.53
C LEU A 341 2.77 -29.23 -7.27
N VAL A 342 2.30 -30.20 -6.49
CA VAL A 342 1.68 -29.96 -5.18
C VAL A 342 2.47 -30.72 -4.11
N CYS A 343 2.80 -30.05 -3.01
CA CYS A 343 3.47 -30.68 -1.87
C CYS A 343 2.50 -31.62 -1.14
N ARG A 344 2.85 -32.91 -1.06
CA ARG A 344 2.05 -33.96 -0.43
C ARG A 344 2.92 -34.95 0.34
N GLY A 345 2.73 -35.02 1.65
CA GLY A 345 3.46 -35.94 2.53
C GLY A 345 4.95 -35.67 2.53
N GLY A 346 5.35 -34.40 2.52
CA GLY A 346 6.75 -33.96 2.54
C GLY A 346 7.49 -34.10 1.21
N SER A 347 6.81 -34.46 0.11
CA SER A 347 7.42 -34.50 -1.23
C SER A 347 6.57 -33.81 -2.29
N TRP A 348 7.22 -33.20 -3.27
CA TRP A 348 6.59 -32.62 -4.45
C TRP A 348 6.04 -33.72 -5.35
N ARG A 349 4.76 -33.63 -5.71
CA ARG A 349 4.09 -34.62 -6.56
C ARG A 349 3.38 -33.94 -7.71
N ASN A 350 3.28 -34.63 -8.84
CA ASN A 350 2.38 -34.21 -9.91
C ASN A 350 0.94 -34.20 -9.35
N PRO A 351 0.12 -33.19 -9.72
CA PRO A 351 -1.26 -33.10 -9.30
C PRO A 351 -2.05 -34.26 -9.92
N ALA A 352 -2.21 -35.33 -9.16
CA ALA A 352 -3.24 -36.32 -9.37
C ALA A 352 -4.33 -36.09 -8.34
N LEU A 353 -5.60 -36.20 -8.76
CA LEU A 353 -6.72 -36.06 -7.83
C LEU A 353 -6.69 -37.11 -6.72
N VAL A 354 -6.03 -38.25 -6.93
CA VAL A 354 -5.93 -39.37 -5.98
C VAL A 354 -4.54 -40.02 -6.04
N THR A 355 -3.95 -40.32 -4.89
CA THR A 355 -2.79 -41.22 -4.76
C THR A 355 -3.29 -42.63 -4.43
N SER A 356 -2.75 -43.65 -5.10
CA SER A 356 -3.16 -45.04 -4.88
C SER A 356 -2.00 -46.02 -5.07
N SER A 357 -2.27 -47.31 -5.14
CA SER A 357 -1.29 -48.36 -5.50
C SER A 357 -1.87 -49.24 -6.61
N SER A 358 -0.99 -49.86 -7.40
CA SER A 358 -1.44 -50.83 -8.41
C SER A 358 -2.19 -51.99 -7.74
N GLY A 359 -3.37 -52.33 -8.25
CA GLY A 359 -4.24 -53.36 -7.69
C GLY A 359 -5.19 -52.87 -6.58
N ALA A 360 -5.08 -51.62 -6.14
CA ALA A 360 -6.02 -51.05 -5.18
C ALA A 360 -7.41 -50.84 -5.82
N PRO A 361 -8.49 -50.94 -5.03
CA PRO A 361 -9.85 -50.73 -5.53
C PRO A 361 -10.06 -49.28 -5.99
N CYS A 362 -10.90 -49.09 -7.00
CA CYS A 362 -11.32 -47.79 -7.50
C CYS A 362 -12.81 -47.80 -7.83
N SER A 363 -13.48 -46.66 -7.64
CA SER A 363 -14.93 -46.54 -7.75
C SER A 363 -15.41 -45.94 -9.07
N VAL A 364 -14.52 -45.36 -9.87
CA VAL A 364 -14.85 -44.65 -11.11
C VAL A 364 -13.96 -45.17 -12.23
N GLU A 365 -14.56 -45.92 -13.15
CA GLU A 365 -13.87 -46.40 -14.37
C GLU A 365 -13.22 -45.24 -15.14
N GLY A 366 -12.00 -45.47 -15.62
CA GLY A 366 -11.19 -44.44 -16.26
C GLY A 366 -10.61 -43.38 -15.31
N GLY A 367 -10.91 -43.44 -14.00
CA GLY A 367 -10.33 -42.55 -13.00
C GLY A 367 -8.80 -42.65 -12.98
N ILE A 368 -8.12 -41.52 -12.87
CA ILE A 368 -6.65 -41.44 -12.91
C ILE A 368 -6.11 -41.27 -11.49
N ALA A 369 -5.12 -42.08 -11.13
CA ALA A 369 -4.36 -41.93 -9.89
C ALA A 369 -2.86 -41.95 -10.18
N VAL A 370 -2.06 -41.53 -9.20
CA VAL A 370 -0.61 -41.71 -9.23
C VAL A 370 -0.22 -42.72 -8.17
N ASN A 371 0.60 -43.69 -8.56
CA ASN A 371 1.10 -44.71 -7.66
C ASN A 371 1.99 -44.07 -6.58
N SER A 372 1.63 -44.31 -5.33
CA SER A 372 2.26 -43.73 -4.14
C SER A 372 3.74 -44.10 -3.97
N GLY A 373 4.18 -45.25 -4.49
CA GLY A 373 5.56 -45.73 -4.35
C GLY A 373 6.52 -45.30 -5.46
N ASN A 374 6.04 -45.19 -6.71
CA ASN A 374 6.91 -44.98 -7.88
C ASN A 374 6.43 -43.87 -8.84
N GLN A 375 5.37 -43.15 -8.49
CA GLN A 375 4.80 -42.05 -9.26
C GLN A 375 4.28 -42.41 -10.67
N GLU A 376 4.07 -43.71 -10.95
CA GLU A 376 3.48 -44.15 -12.22
C GLU A 376 1.99 -43.79 -12.31
N THR A 377 1.53 -43.37 -13.48
CA THR A 377 0.10 -43.12 -13.75
C THR A 377 -0.67 -44.44 -13.74
N LEU A 378 -1.71 -44.48 -12.90
CA LEU A 378 -2.67 -45.57 -12.81
C LEU A 378 -3.99 -45.11 -13.43
N VAL A 379 -4.69 -46.04 -14.09
CA VAL A 379 -6.05 -45.86 -14.57
C VAL A 379 -6.94 -46.91 -13.92
N CYS A 380 -8.12 -46.49 -13.45
CA CYS A 380 -9.12 -47.41 -12.93
C CYS A 380 -9.67 -48.24 -14.08
N GLN A 381 -9.51 -49.56 -14.00
CA GLN A 381 -10.08 -50.51 -14.93
C GLN A 381 -10.72 -51.67 -14.16
N SER A 382 -11.99 -51.93 -14.44
CA SER A 382 -12.76 -53.02 -13.82
C SER A 382 -12.71 -52.99 -12.28
N GLY A 383 -12.85 -51.80 -11.70
CA GLY A 383 -12.89 -51.59 -10.25
C GLY A 383 -11.53 -51.66 -9.54
N VAL A 384 -10.41 -51.77 -10.27
CA VAL A 384 -9.05 -51.70 -9.71
C VAL A 384 -8.15 -50.74 -10.48
N PHE A 385 -7.23 -50.08 -9.78
CA PHE A 385 -6.22 -49.25 -10.41
C PHE A 385 -5.13 -50.12 -11.07
N VAL A 386 -4.96 -49.98 -12.38
CA VAL A 386 -3.93 -50.66 -13.17
C VAL A 386 -2.95 -49.64 -13.79
N PRO A 387 -1.65 -49.98 -13.99
CA PRO A 387 -0.70 -49.09 -14.63
C PRO A 387 -1.07 -48.72 -16.06
N LEU A 388 -1.01 -47.43 -16.42
CA LEU A 388 -1.33 -46.95 -17.76
C LEU A 388 -0.44 -47.58 -18.85
N LYS A 389 0.81 -47.95 -18.51
CA LYS A 389 1.72 -48.66 -19.42
C LYS A 389 1.18 -50.01 -19.91
N ASN A 390 0.22 -50.59 -19.21
CA ASN A 390 -0.41 -51.85 -19.62
C ASN A 390 -1.26 -51.68 -20.90
N PHE A 391 -1.63 -50.45 -21.26
CA PHE A 391 -2.44 -50.15 -22.45
C PHE A 391 -1.63 -49.58 -23.62
N THR A 392 -0.37 -49.20 -23.39
CA THR A 392 0.48 -48.54 -24.39
C THR A 392 1.72 -49.36 -24.75
N ARG A 393 1.75 -50.63 -24.35
CA ARG A 393 2.90 -51.51 -24.56
C ARG A 393 3.12 -51.73 -26.04
N THR A 394 4.30 -51.37 -26.54
CA THR A 394 4.79 -51.76 -27.87
C THR A 394 5.59 -53.06 -27.77
N SER A 395 5.24 -54.06 -28.58
CA SER A 395 5.91 -55.37 -28.64
C SER A 395 6.13 -55.81 -30.08
N ILE A 396 6.93 -56.87 -30.25
CA ILE A 396 7.27 -57.45 -31.56
C ILE A 396 6.48 -58.75 -31.69
N ALA A 397 5.78 -58.94 -32.81
CA ALA A 397 5.11 -60.21 -33.09
C ALA A 397 6.12 -61.37 -33.07
N GLY A 398 5.78 -62.47 -32.40
CA GLY A 398 6.64 -63.63 -32.24
C GLY A 398 7.63 -63.56 -31.06
N SER A 399 7.72 -62.45 -30.33
CA SER A 399 8.55 -62.38 -29.13
C SER A 399 7.83 -62.91 -27.88
N ALA A 400 8.59 -63.33 -26.87
CA ALA A 400 8.03 -63.84 -25.63
C ALA A 400 7.16 -62.80 -24.91
N CYS A 401 6.06 -63.25 -24.32
CA CYS A 401 5.09 -62.41 -23.65
C CYS A 401 4.64 -62.98 -22.30
N SER A 402 4.26 -62.08 -21.40
CA SER A 402 3.62 -62.38 -20.10
C SER A 402 2.97 -61.09 -19.57
N PRO A 403 1.84 -61.19 -18.85
CA PRO A 403 1.03 -62.40 -18.62
C PRO A 403 0.27 -62.83 -19.88
N GLU A 404 -0.18 -64.08 -19.92
CA GLU A 404 -1.10 -64.59 -20.95
C GLU A 404 -2.32 -63.67 -21.09
N THR A 405 -2.86 -63.51 -22.30
CA THR A 405 -3.96 -62.60 -22.66
C THR A 405 -3.67 -61.10 -22.57
N ALA A 406 -2.44 -60.69 -22.18
CA ALA A 406 -2.05 -59.29 -22.27
C ALA A 406 -2.21 -58.76 -23.70
N ILE A 407 -2.53 -57.47 -23.84
CA ILE A 407 -2.68 -56.79 -25.11
C ILE A 407 -1.47 -55.86 -25.31
N SER A 408 -1.00 -55.76 -26.54
CA SER A 408 0.08 -54.87 -26.94
C SER A 408 -0.16 -54.40 -28.37
N GLN A 409 0.65 -53.49 -28.87
CA GLN A 409 0.66 -53.11 -30.28
C GLN A 409 2.06 -53.21 -30.88
N THR A 410 2.16 -53.40 -32.19
CA THR A 410 3.44 -53.20 -32.91
C THR A 410 3.77 -51.72 -33.00
N SER A 411 5.01 -51.37 -33.34
CA SER A 411 5.39 -49.98 -33.67
C SER A 411 4.62 -49.42 -34.88
N GLY A 412 4.01 -50.29 -35.70
CA GLY A 412 3.13 -49.93 -36.81
C GLY A 412 1.65 -49.84 -36.44
N GLY A 413 1.27 -50.05 -35.18
CA GLY A 413 -0.12 -49.93 -34.71
C GLY A 413 -0.96 -51.21 -34.83
N SER A 414 -0.39 -52.34 -35.25
CA SER A 414 -1.11 -53.62 -35.27
C SER A 414 -1.34 -54.14 -33.85
N SER A 415 -2.56 -54.59 -33.54
CA SER A 415 -2.88 -55.15 -32.23
C SER A 415 -2.28 -56.55 -32.05
N LEU A 416 -1.64 -56.79 -30.90
CA LEU A 416 -1.05 -58.05 -30.49
C LEU A 416 -1.75 -58.57 -29.23
N ILE A 417 -1.90 -59.89 -29.13
CA ILE A 417 -2.36 -60.59 -27.93
C ILE A 417 -1.32 -61.62 -27.49
N CYS A 418 -1.05 -61.70 -26.19
CA CYS A 418 -0.16 -62.69 -25.63
C CYS A 418 -0.87 -64.05 -25.58
N GLN A 419 -0.39 -65.01 -26.37
CA GLN A 419 -0.94 -66.35 -26.41
C GLN A 419 0.17 -67.42 -26.43
N GLY A 420 0.08 -68.41 -25.54
CA GLY A 420 1.09 -69.46 -25.40
C GLY A 420 2.45 -68.90 -24.99
N GLY A 421 2.48 -67.77 -24.27
CA GLY A 421 3.72 -67.09 -23.91
C GLY A 421 4.43 -66.38 -25.08
N VAL A 422 3.76 -66.17 -26.21
CA VAL A 422 4.29 -65.42 -27.37
C VAL A 422 3.29 -64.37 -27.86
N TRP A 423 3.77 -63.20 -28.29
CA TRP A 423 2.93 -62.16 -28.91
C TRP A 423 2.45 -62.60 -30.30
N VAL A 424 1.13 -62.71 -30.47
CA VAL A 424 0.49 -63.10 -31.73
C VAL A 424 -0.34 -61.93 -32.27
N ASP A 425 -0.36 -61.75 -33.59
CA ASP A 425 -1.20 -60.73 -34.22
C ASP A 425 -2.69 -61.08 -34.05
N LEU A 426 -3.47 -60.11 -33.56
CA LEU A 426 -4.89 -60.29 -33.32
C LEU A 426 -5.68 -60.52 -34.64
N VAL A 427 -5.26 -59.87 -35.73
CA VAL A 427 -5.86 -60.03 -37.06
C VAL A 427 -5.56 -61.42 -37.62
N GLY A 428 -4.36 -61.96 -37.34
CA GLY A 428 -3.98 -63.31 -37.72
C GLY A 428 -4.90 -64.41 -37.15
N ARG A 429 -5.63 -64.11 -36.06
CA ARG A 429 -6.59 -65.04 -35.42
C ARG A 429 -8.01 -64.96 -35.96
N MET A 430 -8.42 -63.84 -36.56
CA MET A 430 -9.79 -63.66 -37.04
C MET A 430 -10.07 -64.34 -38.39
N GLY A 431 -9.08 -65.05 -38.95
CA GLY A 431 -9.15 -65.70 -40.24
C GLY A 431 -8.80 -64.75 -41.37
N LYS A 432 -7.96 -65.20 -42.30
CA LYS A 432 -7.49 -64.39 -43.43
C LYS A 432 -8.49 -64.27 -44.58
N PHE A 433 -9.58 -65.05 -44.55
CA PHE A 433 -10.60 -65.07 -45.60
C PHE A 433 -11.88 -64.36 -45.13
N ALA A 434 -12.20 -63.22 -45.75
CA ALA A 434 -13.50 -62.58 -45.60
C ALA A 434 -14.43 -63.06 -46.72
N PHE A 435 -15.44 -63.86 -46.38
CA PHE A 435 -16.48 -64.30 -47.33
C PHE A 435 -17.22 -63.10 -47.93
N GLN A 436 -17.42 -63.10 -49.24
CA GLN A 436 -18.06 -62.01 -49.97
C GLN A 436 -19.41 -62.43 -50.53
N ALA A 437 -19.43 -63.49 -51.32
CA ALA A 437 -20.66 -64.01 -51.93
C ALA A 437 -20.55 -65.50 -52.23
N ALA A 438 -21.70 -66.15 -52.36
CA ALA A 438 -21.84 -67.48 -52.93
C ALA A 438 -22.84 -67.40 -54.10
N THR A 439 -22.36 -67.65 -55.31
CA THR A 439 -23.17 -67.55 -56.53
C THR A 439 -23.32 -68.94 -57.14
N MET A 440 -24.54 -69.30 -57.54
CA MET A 440 -24.74 -70.52 -58.33
C MET A 440 -24.29 -70.27 -59.76
N VAL A 441 -23.45 -71.19 -60.26
CA VAL A 441 -22.82 -71.11 -61.56
C VAL A 441 -23.19 -72.37 -62.34
N THR A 442 -23.83 -72.18 -63.49
CA THR A 442 -24.20 -73.27 -64.40
C THR A 442 -23.27 -73.23 -65.60
N VAL A 443 -22.55 -74.33 -65.83
CA VAL A 443 -21.73 -74.52 -67.03
C VAL A 443 -22.49 -75.45 -67.98
N SER A 444 -22.52 -75.12 -69.26
CA SER A 444 -23.17 -75.93 -70.29
C SER A 444 -22.14 -76.51 -71.26
N THR A 445 -22.53 -77.54 -72.02
CA THR A 445 -21.69 -78.17 -73.05
C THR A 445 -21.42 -77.25 -74.25
N THR A 446 -22.17 -76.15 -74.41
CA THR A 446 -22.01 -75.19 -75.52
C THR A 446 -21.31 -73.89 -75.10
N SER A 447 -21.17 -73.62 -73.81
CA SER A 447 -20.48 -72.45 -73.27
C SER A 447 -19.19 -72.86 -72.57
N GLN A 448 -18.02 -72.53 -73.13
CA GLN A 448 -16.73 -72.74 -72.48
C GLN A 448 -16.54 -71.76 -71.31
N GLY A 449 -17.14 -72.12 -70.17
CA GLY A 449 -16.99 -71.46 -68.89
C GLY A 449 -18.13 -70.49 -68.54
N ALA A 450 -18.32 -70.30 -67.24
CA ALA A 450 -19.30 -69.38 -66.69
C ALA A 450 -18.61 -68.28 -65.87
N PHE A 451 -19.03 -67.04 -66.08
CA PHE A 451 -18.38 -65.87 -65.52
C PHE A 451 -18.77 -65.66 -64.05
N VAL A 452 -17.76 -65.42 -63.21
CA VAL A 452 -17.92 -65.04 -61.80
C VAL A 452 -17.16 -63.73 -61.55
N PRO A 453 -17.85 -62.63 -61.18
CA PRO A 453 -17.18 -61.37 -60.89
C PRO A 453 -16.29 -61.51 -59.65
N ALA A 454 -15.16 -60.81 -59.66
CA ALA A 454 -14.32 -60.69 -58.47
C ALA A 454 -14.96 -59.73 -57.46
N PRO A 455 -14.87 -60.03 -56.15
CA PRO A 455 -15.29 -59.08 -55.13
C PRO A 455 -14.35 -57.88 -55.05
N SER A 456 -14.87 -56.72 -54.67
CA SER A 456 -14.09 -55.51 -54.40
C SER A 456 -13.44 -55.61 -53.03
N CYS A 457 -12.20 -56.12 -52.98
CA CYS A 457 -11.45 -56.21 -51.74
C CYS A 457 -10.94 -54.84 -51.28
N LEU A 458 -11.00 -54.58 -49.97
CA LEU A 458 -10.27 -53.47 -49.34
C LEU A 458 -8.75 -53.59 -49.59
N ALA A 459 -8.01 -52.50 -49.35
CA ALA A 459 -6.56 -52.43 -49.55
C ALA A 459 -5.82 -53.66 -48.99
N ASN A 460 -4.87 -54.19 -49.76
CA ASN A 460 -4.09 -55.41 -49.49
C ASN A 460 -4.90 -56.73 -49.49
N GLY A 461 -6.18 -56.71 -49.86
CA GLY A 461 -6.99 -57.92 -50.06
C GLY A 461 -6.84 -58.50 -51.46
N VAL A 462 -6.61 -59.80 -51.57
CA VAL A 462 -6.52 -60.54 -52.82
C VAL A 462 -7.81 -61.35 -53.03
N PRO A 463 -8.55 -61.18 -54.14
CA PRO A 463 -9.76 -61.96 -54.39
C PRO A 463 -9.41 -63.45 -54.59
N LYS A 464 -10.21 -64.33 -53.97
CA LYS A 464 -10.09 -65.80 -54.07
C LYS A 464 -11.46 -66.42 -54.35
N ILE A 465 -11.46 -67.56 -55.03
CA ILE A 465 -12.66 -68.33 -55.36
C ILE A 465 -12.50 -69.77 -54.88
N TYR A 466 -13.54 -70.32 -54.28
CA TYR A 466 -13.71 -71.74 -54.00
C TYR A 466 -14.93 -72.26 -54.75
N LEU A 467 -14.78 -73.39 -55.41
CA LEU A 467 -15.84 -74.05 -56.17
C LEU A 467 -16.34 -75.24 -55.38
N VAL A 468 -17.63 -75.25 -55.09
CA VAL A 468 -18.30 -76.37 -54.43
C VAL A 468 -19.25 -77.01 -55.45
N PRO A 469 -19.01 -78.25 -55.90
CA PRO A 469 -19.90 -78.92 -56.83
C PRO A 469 -21.26 -79.21 -56.18
N ARG A 470 -22.34 -79.10 -56.96
CA ARG A 470 -23.71 -79.39 -56.51
C ARG A 470 -24.35 -80.53 -57.28
N SER A 471 -24.34 -80.45 -58.61
CA SER A 471 -24.92 -81.50 -59.48
C SER A 471 -24.19 -81.55 -60.80
N GLU A 472 -23.88 -82.76 -61.25
CA GLU A 472 -23.13 -83.04 -62.48
C GLU A 472 -23.93 -84.02 -63.34
N GLU A 473 -24.05 -83.77 -64.64
CA GLU A 473 -24.81 -84.62 -65.57
C GLU A 473 -23.87 -85.58 -66.34
N GLN A 474 -22.87 -86.17 -65.66
CA GLN A 474 -21.99 -87.21 -66.21
C GLN A 474 -21.42 -88.10 -65.10
N ILE A 475 -21.10 -89.36 -65.44
CA ILE A 475 -20.39 -90.31 -64.56
C ILE A 475 -18.95 -90.46 -65.10
N GLY A 476 -17.94 -90.08 -64.32
CA GLY A 476 -16.53 -90.16 -64.73
C GLY A 476 -15.60 -89.23 -63.95
N TYR A 477 -14.38 -89.03 -64.47
CA TYR A 477 -13.45 -88.03 -63.95
C TYR A 477 -13.94 -86.63 -64.31
N ILE A 478 -14.19 -85.79 -63.30
CA ILE A 478 -14.70 -84.43 -63.49
C ILE A 478 -13.75 -83.45 -62.81
N ASN A 479 -13.29 -82.46 -63.57
CA ASN A 479 -12.40 -81.40 -63.14
C ASN A 479 -13.15 -80.09 -62.98
N HIS A 480 -13.06 -79.51 -61.78
CA HIS A 480 -13.61 -78.20 -61.44
C HIS A 480 -12.49 -77.21 -61.26
N PHE A 481 -12.44 -76.18 -62.10
CA PHE A 481 -11.42 -75.15 -61.98
C PHE A 481 -11.92 -73.80 -62.46
N ALA A 482 -11.25 -72.76 -61.97
CA ALA A 482 -11.47 -71.39 -62.39
C ALA A 482 -10.18 -70.86 -63.00
N THR A 483 -10.29 -70.10 -64.09
CA THR A 483 -9.16 -69.36 -64.68
C THR A 483 -9.34 -67.87 -64.45
N GLY A 484 -8.22 -67.16 -64.31
CA GLY A 484 -8.17 -65.73 -63.97
C GLY A 484 -7.73 -65.46 -62.53
N SER A 485 -7.38 -64.20 -62.25
CA SER A 485 -7.01 -63.69 -60.92
C SER A 485 -8.14 -62.88 -60.28
N GLY A 486 -9.37 -63.05 -60.77
CA GLY A 486 -10.51 -62.21 -60.46
C GLY A 486 -10.67 -61.07 -61.48
N PRO A 487 -11.80 -60.98 -62.21
CA PRO A 487 -12.90 -61.95 -62.29
C PRO A 487 -12.46 -63.30 -62.86
N TRP A 488 -13.31 -64.32 -62.72
CA TRP A 488 -13.00 -65.70 -63.11
C TRP A 488 -13.96 -66.25 -64.15
N ASN A 489 -13.46 -67.15 -64.99
CA ASN A 489 -14.29 -68.08 -65.76
C ASN A 489 -14.17 -69.47 -65.12
N VAL A 490 -15.31 -70.06 -64.79
CA VAL A 490 -15.40 -71.34 -64.11
C VAL A 490 -15.75 -72.43 -65.10
N TYR A 491 -15.03 -73.55 -65.06
CA TYR A 491 -15.15 -74.67 -65.98
C TYR A 491 -15.48 -75.96 -65.23
N VAL A 492 -16.27 -76.80 -65.90
CA VAL A 492 -16.48 -78.21 -65.56
C VAL A 492 -16.07 -79.01 -66.79
N GLN A 493 -15.08 -79.88 -66.66
CA GLN A 493 -14.56 -80.68 -67.77
C GLN A 493 -14.43 -82.15 -67.39
N ASP A 494 -14.50 -83.05 -68.38
CA ASP A 494 -14.18 -84.46 -68.19
C ASP A 494 -12.66 -84.71 -68.08
N GLY A 495 -12.25 -85.98 -68.01
CA GLY A 495 -10.85 -86.39 -67.97
C GLY A 495 -10.08 -86.11 -69.26
N GLU A 496 -10.80 -85.87 -70.37
CA GLU A 496 -10.30 -85.59 -71.71
C GLU A 496 -10.31 -84.09 -72.05
N GLY A 497 -10.82 -83.23 -71.15
CA GLY A 497 -10.87 -81.78 -71.30
C GLY A 497 -12.11 -81.24 -72.02
N ASN A 498 -13.13 -82.07 -72.30
CA ASN A 498 -14.37 -81.64 -72.92
C ASN A 498 -15.30 -80.99 -71.87
N PRO A 499 -16.06 -79.93 -72.22
CA PRO A 499 -16.97 -79.28 -71.28
C PRO A 499 -18.15 -80.17 -70.92
N VAL A 500 -18.43 -80.29 -69.62
CA VAL A 500 -19.53 -81.07 -69.05
C VAL A 500 -20.57 -80.12 -68.46
N LYS A 501 -21.85 -80.49 -68.55
CA LYS A 501 -22.92 -79.74 -67.91
C LYS A 501 -22.90 -79.98 -66.39
N GLY A 502 -22.79 -78.91 -65.63
CA GLY A 502 -22.73 -78.97 -64.17
C GLY A 502 -23.17 -77.68 -63.49
N ILE A 503 -23.67 -77.82 -62.27
CA ILE A 503 -24.02 -76.71 -61.38
C ILE A 503 -23.05 -76.73 -60.20
N MET A 504 -22.44 -75.58 -59.95
CA MET A 504 -21.53 -75.35 -58.82
C MET A 504 -21.97 -74.13 -58.02
N ILE A 505 -21.49 -74.03 -56.79
CA ILE A 505 -21.52 -72.82 -55.99
C ILE A 505 -20.12 -72.22 -56.00
N ALA A 506 -19.96 -71.06 -56.64
CA ALA A 506 -18.75 -70.27 -56.59
C ALA A 506 -18.80 -69.36 -55.36
N GLN A 507 -17.99 -69.68 -54.35
CA GLN A 507 -17.80 -68.85 -53.16
C GLN A 507 -16.62 -67.91 -53.38
N THR A 508 -16.85 -66.60 -53.32
CA THR A 508 -15.80 -65.60 -53.46
C THR A 508 -15.41 -65.02 -52.09
N TYR A 509 -14.13 -64.78 -51.92
CA TYR A 509 -13.53 -64.29 -50.69
C TYR A 509 -12.54 -63.17 -50.98
N CYS A 510 -12.33 -62.29 -50.01
CA CYS A 510 -11.16 -61.43 -49.96
C CYS A 510 -10.15 -62.01 -48.96
N TYR A 511 -8.94 -62.29 -49.43
CA TYR A 511 -7.87 -62.84 -48.62
C TYR A 511 -6.87 -61.74 -48.22
N TYR A 512 -6.68 -61.53 -46.92
CA TYR A 512 -5.81 -60.49 -46.37
C TYR A 512 -4.54 -61.13 -45.77
N LEU A 513 -3.37 -60.65 -46.20
CA LEU A 513 -2.07 -61.21 -45.81
C LEU A 513 -1.60 -60.77 -44.42
#